data_AF-A0A9N9PD52-F1
#
_entry.id   AF-A0A9N9PD52-F1
#
_cell.length_a   1.000
_cell.length_b   1.000
_cell.length_c   1.000
_cell.angle_alpha   90.00
_cell.angle_beta   90.00
_cell.angle_gamma   90.00
#
_symmetry.space_group_name_H-M   'P 1'
#
loop_
_entity.id
_entity.type
_entity.pdbx_description
1 polymer ?
#
loop_
_entity_poly.entity_id
_entity_poly.type
_entity_poly.pdbx_seq_one_letter_code
_entity_poly.pdbx_strand_id
1 'polypeptide(L)'
;VDVDCFQCRGQGCNICKKTGWMEIAGAGLIHPQVLKNCGFKNPKFTGLAFAFGLERLLMIKYGIEDIRNFYLNDEQLFANFLTPTTDRDQTVSRRSEPSSRTALMGEQPNPW
;
A
#
# COMPACT_ATOMS: atom_id res chain seq x y z
N VAL A 1 -1.80 0.13 7.10
CA VAL A 1 -1.39 1.13 6.08
C VAL A 1 -2.59 1.35 5.19
N ASP A 2 -3.14 2.56 5.25
CA ASP A 2 -4.42 2.88 4.66
C ASP A 2 -4.22 3.89 3.52
N VAL A 3 -5.01 3.72 2.47
CA VAL A 3 -5.07 4.67 1.37
C VAL A 3 -6.48 5.21 1.21
N ASP A 4 -6.58 6.36 0.55
CA ASP A 4 -7.84 6.90 0.13
C ASP A 4 -8.56 5.93 -0.82
N CYS A 5 -9.87 5.78 -0.62
CA CYS A 5 -10.66 4.90 -1.48
C CYS A 5 -10.62 5.41 -2.94
N PHE A 6 -10.16 4.57 -3.88
CA PHE A 6 -10.01 4.93 -5.29
C PHE A 6 -11.30 5.41 -5.96
N GLN A 7 -12.47 4.92 -5.48
CA GLN A 7 -13.77 5.28 -6.05
C GLN A 7 -14.30 6.62 -5.53
N CYS A 8 -14.25 6.84 -4.21
CA CYS A 8 -14.89 8.00 -3.58
C CYS A 8 -13.90 9.08 -3.11
N ARG A 9 -12.59 8.83 -3.19
CA ARG A 9 -11.50 9.74 -2.79
C ARG A 9 -11.75 10.37 -1.41
N GLY A 10 -12.16 9.55 -0.43
CA GLY A 10 -12.44 9.98 0.93
C GLY A 10 -13.89 10.42 1.25
N GLN A 11 -14.80 10.51 0.27
CA GLN A 11 -16.21 10.90 0.52
C GLN A 11 -17.07 9.82 1.20
N GLY A 12 -16.62 8.57 1.16
CA GLY A 12 -17.36 7.41 1.66
C GLY A 12 -18.26 6.75 0.60
N CYS A 13 -18.05 5.45 0.35
CA CYS A 13 -18.89 4.65 -0.55
C CYS A 13 -19.08 3.23 0.01
N ASN A 14 -19.85 2.39 -0.69
CA ASN A 14 -20.08 1.00 -0.27
C ASN A 14 -18.78 0.18 -0.19
N ILE A 15 -17.80 0.47 -1.07
CA ILE A 15 -16.54 -0.28 -1.14
C ILE A 15 -15.70 -0.04 0.13
N CYS A 16 -15.54 1.21 0.55
CA CYS A 16 -14.84 1.56 1.79
C CYS A 16 -15.76 1.54 3.02
N LYS A 17 -16.96 0.97 2.94
CA LYS A 17 -17.94 0.94 4.04
C LYS A 17 -18.20 2.33 4.66
N LYS A 18 -18.25 3.37 3.81
CA LYS A 18 -18.44 4.78 4.19
C LYS A 18 -17.36 5.38 5.09
N THR A 19 -16.19 4.74 5.23
CA THR A 19 -15.08 5.30 6.02
C THR A 19 -14.21 6.26 5.20
N GLY A 20 -14.22 6.12 3.87
CA GLY A 20 -13.35 6.88 2.97
C GLY A 20 -11.94 6.28 2.81
N TRP A 21 -11.58 5.29 3.62
CA TRP A 21 -10.25 4.68 3.69
C TRP A 21 -10.32 3.18 3.42
N MET A 22 -9.27 2.66 2.80
CA MET A 22 -9.12 1.23 2.59
C MET A 22 -7.73 0.76 3.03
N GLU A 23 -7.72 -0.31 3.82
CA GLU A 23 -6.50 -0.97 4.22
C GLU A 23 -5.92 -1.79 3.07
N ILE A 24 -4.63 -1.57 2.79
CA ILE A 24 -3.88 -2.22 1.70
C ILE A 24 -2.72 -3.07 2.22
N ALA A 25 -2.06 -2.64 3.29
CA ALA A 25 -0.88 -3.34 3.81
C ALA A 25 -0.79 -3.26 5.33
N GLY A 26 -0.25 -4.31 5.94
CA GLY A 26 0.18 -4.30 7.34
C GLY A 26 1.67 -4.01 7.44
N ALA A 27 2.09 -3.23 8.42
CA ALA A 27 3.50 -3.01 8.73
C ALA A 27 3.70 -2.87 10.23
N GLY A 28 4.90 -3.21 10.71
CA GLY A 28 5.23 -3.12 12.13
C GLY A 28 6.71 -3.36 12.41
N LEU A 29 7.16 -2.89 13.56
CA LEU A 29 8.49 -3.19 14.06
C LEU A 29 8.57 -4.67 14.47
N ILE A 30 9.66 -5.31 14.10
CA ILE A 30 9.89 -6.71 14.43
C ILE A 30 10.14 -6.83 15.92
N HIS A 31 9.40 -7.73 16.57
CA HIS A 31 9.56 -7.99 17.98
C HIS A 31 10.97 -8.55 18.29
N PRO A 32 11.68 -8.06 19.34
CA PRO A 32 13.06 -8.46 19.61
C PRO A 32 13.26 -9.97 19.79
N GLN A 33 12.25 -10.68 20.29
CA GLN A 33 12.31 -12.14 20.42
C GLN A 33 12.40 -12.85 19.06
N VAL A 34 11.76 -12.32 18.02
CA VAL A 34 11.84 -12.88 16.66
C VAL A 34 13.25 -12.72 16.11
N LEU A 35 13.88 -11.57 16.33
CA LEU A 35 15.27 -11.32 15.94
C LEU A 35 16.24 -12.26 16.67
N LYS A 36 16.03 -12.48 17.98
CA LYS A 36 16.82 -13.44 18.77
C LYS A 36 16.71 -14.86 18.23
N ASN A 37 15.49 -15.29 17.85
CA ASN A 37 15.25 -16.62 17.29
C ASN A 37 15.93 -16.80 15.92
N CYS A 38 16.10 -15.74 15.14
CA CYS A 38 16.84 -15.76 13.87
C CYS A 38 18.37 -15.68 14.03
N GLY A 39 18.90 -15.68 15.26
CA GLY A 39 20.34 -15.64 15.53
C GLY A 39 20.92 -14.23 15.76
N PHE A 40 20.09 -13.18 15.73
CA PHE A 40 20.54 -11.82 16.04
C PHE A 40 20.59 -11.61 17.56
N LYS A 41 21.79 -11.76 18.15
CA LYS A 41 22.03 -11.56 19.60
C LYS A 41 22.27 -10.11 20.00
N ASN A 42 22.49 -9.21 19.04
CA ASN A 42 22.87 -7.83 19.31
C ASN A 42 21.63 -6.92 19.45
N PRO A 43 21.49 -6.16 20.55
CA PRO A 43 20.35 -5.25 20.76
C PRO A 43 20.35 -4.02 19.84
N LYS A 44 21.37 -3.87 18.99
CA LYS A 44 21.50 -2.77 18.03
C LYS A 44 20.70 -2.97 16.75
N PHE A 45 20.20 -4.19 16.50
CA PHE A 45 19.44 -4.47 15.29
C PHE A 45 17.96 -4.26 15.55
N THR A 46 17.38 -3.29 14.84
CA THR A 46 15.95 -3.10 14.71
C THR A 46 15.53 -3.49 13.29
N GLY A 47 14.31 -3.98 13.14
CA GLY A 47 13.78 -4.41 11.86
C GLY A 47 12.36 -3.91 11.67
N LEU A 48 12.00 -3.66 10.41
CA LEU A 48 10.65 -3.37 9.98
C LEU A 48 10.16 -4.55 9.14
N ALA A 49 8.97 -5.06 9.47
CA ALA A 49 8.27 -6.03 8.65
C ALA A 49 7.03 -5.38 8.04
N PHE A 50 6.78 -5.65 6.77
CA PHE A 50 5.53 -5.28 6.10
C PHE A 50 5.05 -6.44 5.24
N ALA A 51 3.74 -6.51 5.05
CA ALA A 51 3.09 -7.50 4.21
C ALA A 51 1.89 -6.87 3.51
N PHE A 52 1.73 -7.20 2.23
CA PHE A 52 0.59 -6.82 1.42
C PHE A 52 0.21 -7.96 0.49
N GLY A 53 -1.08 -8.08 0.18
CA GLY A 53 -1.59 -9.12 -0.71
C GLY A 53 -1.66 -8.61 -2.14
N LEU A 54 -0.86 -9.19 -3.05
CA LEU A 54 -0.86 -8.79 -4.47
C LEU A 54 -2.24 -8.90 -5.11
N GLU A 55 -2.99 -9.96 -4.83
CA GLU A 55 -4.35 -10.17 -5.35
C GLU A 55 -5.27 -9.01 -4.97
N ARG A 56 -5.21 -8.55 -3.72
CA ARG A 56 -6.01 -7.41 -3.24
C ARG A 56 -5.63 -6.11 -3.94
N LEU A 57 -4.34 -5.88 -4.18
CA LEU A 57 -3.89 -4.72 -4.95
C LEU A 57 -4.37 -4.78 -6.41
N LEU A 58 -4.29 -5.96 -7.03
CA LEU A 58 -4.73 -6.16 -8.42
C LEU A 58 -6.24 -6.00 -8.55
N MET A 59 -7.03 -6.53 -7.62
CA MET A 59 -8.48 -6.33 -7.60
C MET A 59 -8.84 -4.85 -7.52
N ILE A 60 -8.13 -4.08 -6.69
CA ILE A 60 -8.35 -2.64 -6.55
C ILE A 60 -7.91 -1.90 -7.83
N LYS A 61 -6.76 -2.24 -8.40
CA LYS A 61 -6.22 -1.58 -9.60
C LYS A 61 -7.08 -1.84 -10.84
N TYR A 62 -7.45 -3.10 -11.05
CA TYR A 62 -8.17 -3.55 -12.25
C TYR A 62 -9.69 -3.65 -12.06
N GLY A 63 -10.21 -3.43 -10.84
CA GLY A 63 -11.64 -3.51 -10.54
C GLY A 63 -12.21 -4.92 -10.65
N ILE A 64 -11.42 -5.94 -10.32
CA ILE A 64 -11.86 -7.34 -10.38
C ILE A 64 -12.72 -7.64 -9.16
N GLU A 65 -13.94 -8.14 -9.39
CA GLU A 65 -14.93 -8.35 -8.33
C GLU A 65 -14.67 -9.61 -7.50
N ASP A 66 -14.05 -10.63 -8.09
CA ASP A 66 -13.84 -11.94 -7.46
C ASP A 66 -12.38 -12.41 -7.54
N ILE A 67 -11.87 -12.88 -6.41
CA ILE A 67 -10.53 -13.45 -6.27
C ILE A 67 -10.38 -14.78 -7.04
N ARG A 68 -11.47 -15.53 -7.23
CA ARG A 68 -11.46 -16.81 -7.94
C ARG A 68 -11.00 -16.67 -9.38
N ASN A 69 -11.19 -15.50 -9.96
CA ASN A 69 -10.75 -15.20 -11.31
C ASN A 69 -9.23 -15.28 -11.46
N PHE A 70 -8.44 -15.10 -10.39
CA PHE A 70 -6.98 -15.30 -10.47
C PHE A 70 -6.58 -16.78 -10.58
N TYR A 71 -7.43 -17.69 -10.12
CA TYR A 71 -7.17 -19.12 -10.07
C TYR A 71 -7.84 -19.89 -11.22
N LEU A 72 -8.96 -19.36 -11.70
CA LEU A 72 -9.60 -19.84 -12.91
C LEU A 72 -8.79 -19.29 -14.09
N ASN A 73 -8.05 -20.17 -14.76
CA ASN A 73 -7.22 -19.84 -15.92
C ASN A 73 -8.09 -19.51 -17.15
N ASP A 74 -8.88 -18.44 -17.05
CA ASP A 74 -9.76 -17.94 -18.11
C ASP A 74 -8.95 -17.02 -19.03
N GLU A 75 -8.75 -17.48 -20.27
CA GLU A 75 -7.99 -16.77 -21.30
C GLU A 75 -8.56 -15.37 -21.59
N GLN A 76 -9.86 -15.14 -21.36
CA GLN A 76 -10.49 -13.83 -21.54
C GLN A 76 -10.04 -12.81 -20.49
N LEU A 77 -9.79 -13.25 -19.25
CA LEU A 77 -9.25 -12.40 -18.19
C LEU A 77 -7.82 -11.98 -18.51
N PHE A 78 -6.99 -12.92 -19.00
CA PHE A 78 -5.61 -12.62 -19.43
C PHE A 78 -5.58 -11.63 -20.58
N ALA A 79 -6.48 -11.76 -21.57
CA ALA A 79 -6.60 -10.78 -22.65
C ALA A 79 -6.92 -9.37 -22.11
N ASN A 80 -7.83 -9.25 -21.15
CA ASN A 80 -8.20 -7.98 -20.53
C ASN A 80 -7.05 -7.34 -19.72
N PHE A 81 -6.13 -8.14 -19.17
CA PHE A 81 -4.91 -7.63 -18.52
C PHE A 81 -3.84 -7.15 -19.51
N LEU A 82 -3.73 -7.77 -20.68
CA LEU A 82 -2.72 -7.46 -21.69
C LEU A 82 -3.11 -6.26 -22.56
N THR A 83 -4.40 -5.93 -22.66
CA THR A 83 -4.83 -4.69 -23.30
C THR A 83 -4.48 -3.51 -22.39
N PRO A 84 -3.65 -2.54 -22.83
CA PRO A 84 -3.39 -1.36 -22.05
C PRO A 84 -4.71 -0.57 -21.94
N THR A 85 -5.37 -0.65 -20.79
CA THR A 85 -6.55 0.18 -20.52
C THR A 85 -6.08 1.63 -20.44
N THR A 86 -6.42 2.42 -21.45
CA THR A 86 -5.88 3.76 -21.70
C THR A 86 -6.27 4.84 -20.67
N ASP A 87 -6.82 4.50 -19.50
CA ASP A 87 -7.40 5.52 -18.60
C ASP A 87 -7.35 5.24 -17.09
N ARG A 88 -6.35 4.49 -16.58
CA ARG A 88 -6.17 4.38 -15.11
C ARG A 88 -4.77 4.58 -14.58
N ASP A 89 -3.79 4.76 -15.45
CA ASP A 89 -2.48 5.31 -15.07
C ASP A 89 -2.54 6.85 -15.01
N GLN A 90 -3.57 7.42 -14.36
CA GLN A 90 -3.37 8.73 -13.76
C GLN A 90 -2.35 8.51 -12.64
N THR A 91 -1.08 8.74 -12.97
CA THR A 91 -0.05 9.04 -12.00
C THR A 91 -0.67 9.94 -10.94
N VAL A 92 -0.46 9.61 -9.66
CA VAL A 92 -0.66 10.50 -8.52
C VAL A 92 0.33 11.68 -8.69
N SER A 93 0.07 12.50 -9.69
CA SER A 93 0.82 13.67 -10.09
C SER A 93 -0.14 14.85 -9.95
N ARG A 94 -0.42 15.21 -8.70
CA ARG A 94 -0.80 16.55 -8.22
C ARG A 94 -1.13 16.51 -6.72
N ARG A 95 -0.09 16.53 -5.90
CA ARG A 95 -0.06 17.28 -4.63
C ARG A 95 1.38 17.73 -4.32
N SER A 96 1.93 18.57 -5.18
CA SER A 96 2.65 19.76 -4.70
C SER A 96 1.53 20.76 -4.36
N GLU A 97 1.22 21.07 -3.12
CA GLU A 97 2.07 21.81 -2.19
C GLU A 97 2.09 21.20 -0.77
N PRO A 98 3.23 21.26 -0.06
CA PRO A 98 3.24 21.06 1.37
C PRO A 98 2.49 22.21 2.04
N SER A 99 1.53 21.86 2.90
CA SER A 99 0.90 22.83 3.81
C SER A 99 2.01 23.60 4.54
N SER A 100 1.94 24.92 4.43
CA SER A 100 2.93 25.93 4.82
C SER A 100 3.16 26.05 6.33
N ARG A 101 3.16 24.94 7.10
CA ARG A 101 3.23 25.03 8.57
C ARG A 101 3.93 23.91 9.32
N THR A 102 4.91 23.23 8.72
CA THR A 102 5.87 22.41 9.50
C THR A 102 7.28 22.51 8.93
N ALA A 103 7.82 23.73 8.96
CA ALA A 103 9.26 23.93 9.04
C ALA A 103 9.65 23.85 10.53
N LEU A 104 9.81 22.64 11.05
CA LEU A 104 10.65 22.46 12.24
C LEU A 104 12.07 22.28 11.72
N MET A 105 12.75 23.41 11.56
CA MET A 105 14.20 23.47 11.63
C MET A 105 14.63 22.87 12.97
N GLY A 106 15.53 21.91 12.91
CA GLY A 106 16.13 21.23 14.05
C GLY A 106 17.33 20.45 13.53
N GLU A 107 18.46 21.14 13.51
CA GLU A 107 19.79 20.70 13.07
C GLU A 107 20.12 19.27 13.51
N GLN A 108 20.56 18.43 12.57
CA GLN A 108 21.34 17.22 12.88
C GLN A 108 22.79 17.49 12.47
N PRO A 109 23.65 18.00 13.36
CA PRO A 109 25.06 18.17 13.05
C PRO A 109 25.81 16.84 13.19
N ASN A 110 26.13 16.29 12.02
CA ASN A 110 27.44 15.70 11.65
C ASN A 110 27.85 14.38 12.36
N PRO A 111 28.98 13.76 11.98
CA PRO A 111 28.97 12.66 11.03
C PRO A 111 29.74 11.48 11.61
N TRP A 112 29.00 10.57 12.22
CA TRP A 112 29.43 9.20 12.50
C TRP A 112 28.26 8.28 12.15
#